data_AF-A0A2N0RAV5-F1
#
_entry.id   AF-A0A2N0RAV5-F1
#
_cell.length_a   1.000
_cell.length_b   1.000
_cell.length_c   1.000
_cell.angle_alpha   90.00
_cell.angle_beta   90.00
_cell.angle_gamma   90.00
#
_symmetry.space_group_name_H-M   'P 1'
#
loop_
_entity.id
_entity.type
_entity.pdbx_description
1 polymer ?
#
loop_
_entity_poly.entity_id
_entity_poly.type
_entity_poly.pdbx_seq_one_letter_code
_entity_poly.pdbx_strand_id
1 'polypeptide(L)'
;MELLKLNDENSFDPTPKLKSSPVPIFFVSFNCDDKNCFHCGEEYTEMTIYRYCKKCLSYYLTNITDTNNIYLDVHLFTKELECNKHEISMTKVPQNIQECCRNCLTILCFKQISDYRFNRDADSESHISYKNLIEIKKYCNLCGKLLYYGTDKKKIILCSSCYLISSGCIESTFTKKFISIIYLPWWDNVSQCYFCDEELVFTSKCQKYCMYCIIFFIGCRYCLTTNIIFGYTNQSQCKKCKRISTITIDIRKIISINSGNSVLDEFLVSTRSYQSTIAKFVDNVKNIGRWFSPDITAFLYHDIETYKIMNYIPYSQFTNVKELAEGGFSIVYQATWLDGPKNSDKIAILKRFKNSRDVSRYFLDELKSNYHCYYRYLIKTYGFTKDPQSDIYILVMQYAPEGDLHKYLQKNFREIKWINKLYFLEYIIIGLTDIHSKNFIHRDFHSGNVLVNSSDDCFVGDLGLSRPANDNSSDNEIYGVIPYIAPEIFKG
;
A
#
# COMPACT_ATOMS: atom_id res chain seq x y z
N MET A 1 17.81 14.48 7.35
CA MET A 1 16.85 15.27 8.16
C MET A 1 16.47 14.40 9.35
N GLU A 2 16.97 14.74 10.54
CA GLU A 2 16.79 13.94 11.76
C GLU A 2 15.31 13.88 12.14
N LEU A 3 14.73 12.69 12.03
CA LEU A 3 13.41 12.40 12.57
C LEU A 3 13.50 12.49 14.10
N LEU A 4 12.86 13.52 14.64
CA LEU A 4 12.70 13.77 16.07
C LEU A 4 12.31 12.47 16.79
N LYS A 5 13.25 11.94 17.59
CA LYS A 5 12.93 11.04 18.70
C LYS A 5 12.01 11.81 19.63
N LEU A 6 10.71 11.55 19.56
CA LEU A 6 9.79 11.90 20.63
C LEU A 6 10.23 11.08 21.85
N ASN A 7 10.96 11.74 22.74
CA ASN A 7 11.33 11.27 24.06
C ASN A 7 10.06 10.86 24.83
N ASP A 8 9.73 9.57 24.79
CA ASP A 8 9.52 8.69 25.96
C ASP A 8 9.23 7.24 25.48
N GLU A 9 10.25 6.55 24.95
CA GLU A 9 10.07 5.24 24.28
C GLU A 9 9.56 4.10 25.20
N ASN A 10 9.49 4.32 26.51
CA ASN A 10 9.10 3.30 27.49
C ASN A 10 7.64 3.35 27.97
N SER A 11 6.87 4.41 27.70
CA SER A 11 5.53 4.59 28.30
C SER A 11 4.33 4.53 27.33
N PHE A 12 4.55 4.43 26.01
CA PHE A 12 3.46 4.41 25.04
C PHE A 12 2.61 3.12 25.11
N ASP A 13 1.34 3.26 25.51
CA ASP A 13 0.30 2.23 25.42
C ASP A 13 -0.76 2.66 24.39
N PRO A 14 -0.98 1.90 23.30
CA PRO A 14 -2.00 2.22 22.29
C PRO A 14 -3.43 2.21 22.84
N THR A 15 -3.71 1.48 23.92
CA THR A 15 -5.07 1.38 24.51
C THR A 15 -5.01 1.48 26.04
N PRO A 16 -4.63 2.63 26.63
CA PRO A 16 -4.24 2.73 28.05
C PRO A 16 -5.36 2.38 29.05
N LYS A 17 -6.62 2.36 28.61
CA LYS A 17 -7.79 1.99 29.41
C LYS A 17 -8.15 0.51 29.35
N LEU A 18 -7.46 -0.28 28.52
CA LEU A 18 -7.63 -1.72 28.39
C LEU A 18 -6.40 -2.44 28.95
N LYS A 19 -6.57 -3.64 29.50
CA LYS A 19 -5.45 -4.55 29.80
C LYS A 19 -5.19 -5.48 28.62
N SER A 20 -3.97 -5.99 28.51
CA SER A 20 -3.72 -7.12 27.60
C SER A 20 -4.41 -8.36 28.15
N SER A 21 -5.11 -9.09 27.27
CA SER A 21 -5.74 -10.34 27.67
C SER A 21 -4.71 -11.35 28.20
N PRO A 22 -5.05 -12.15 29.22
CA PRO A 22 -4.19 -13.23 29.70
C PRO A 22 -4.13 -14.40 28.70
N VAL A 23 -5.16 -14.57 27.87
CA VAL A 23 -5.27 -15.63 26.86
C VAL A 23 -5.43 -15.04 25.45
N PRO A 24 -5.03 -15.74 24.37
CA PRO A 24 -5.20 -15.23 23.02
C PRO A 24 -6.67 -15.10 22.61
N ILE A 25 -6.99 -14.04 21.85
CA ILE A 25 -8.31 -13.77 21.29
C ILE A 25 -8.40 -14.40 19.89
N PHE A 26 -8.97 -15.61 19.80
CA PHE A 26 -9.10 -16.36 18.54
C PHE A 26 -10.47 -16.27 17.88
N PHE A 27 -11.46 -15.66 18.53
CA PHE A 27 -12.83 -15.62 18.01
C PHE A 27 -13.05 -14.57 16.92
N VAL A 28 -12.03 -13.82 16.48
CA VAL A 28 -12.13 -12.84 15.38
C VAL A 28 -11.10 -13.15 14.30
N SER A 29 -11.42 -12.94 13.03
CA SER A 29 -10.45 -13.15 11.94
C SER A 29 -9.54 -11.93 11.74
N PHE A 30 -8.33 -12.16 11.23
CA PHE A 30 -7.46 -11.12 10.69
C PHE A 30 -7.73 -10.82 9.20
N ASN A 31 -8.58 -11.63 8.56
CA ASN A 31 -9.09 -11.43 7.22
C ASN A 31 -10.60 -11.20 7.30
N CYS A 32 -11.08 -10.06 6.82
CA CYS A 32 -12.49 -9.77 6.81
C CYS A 32 -13.26 -10.78 5.94
N ASP A 33 -12.66 -11.37 4.91
CA ASP A 33 -13.36 -12.23 3.96
C ASP A 33 -13.52 -13.69 4.41
N ASP A 34 -12.91 -14.07 5.53
CA ASP A 34 -13.05 -15.41 6.08
C ASP A 34 -14.52 -15.70 6.44
N LYS A 35 -15.00 -16.86 5.97
CA LYS A 35 -16.31 -17.41 6.34
C LYS A 35 -16.21 -18.29 7.58
N ASN A 36 -15.15 -19.07 7.68
CA ASN A 36 -14.96 -20.06 8.74
C ASN A 36 -13.87 -19.62 9.71
N CYS A 37 -14.07 -19.93 10.99
CA CYS A 37 -13.12 -19.66 12.05
C CYS A 37 -11.86 -20.48 11.85
N PHE A 38 -10.74 -19.80 11.61
CA PHE A 38 -9.44 -20.43 11.44
C PHE A 38 -9.04 -21.33 12.64
N HIS A 39 -9.54 -21.05 13.84
CA HIS A 39 -9.17 -21.83 15.03
C HIS A 39 -9.97 -23.13 15.20
N CYS A 40 -11.29 -23.10 14.97
CA CYS A 40 -12.17 -24.23 15.29
C CYS A 40 -12.98 -24.77 14.11
N GLY A 41 -12.86 -24.16 12.93
CA GLY A 41 -13.55 -24.56 11.70
C GLY A 41 -15.00 -24.09 11.58
N GLU A 42 -15.65 -23.71 12.68
CA GLU A 42 -17.04 -23.25 12.69
C GLU A 42 -17.21 -21.94 11.91
N GLU A 43 -18.37 -21.76 11.28
CA GLU A 43 -18.71 -20.51 10.60
C GLU A 43 -18.73 -19.32 11.56
N TYR A 44 -18.21 -18.18 11.09
CA TYR A 44 -18.34 -16.92 11.80
C TYR A 44 -19.80 -16.45 11.79
N THR A 45 -20.26 -15.83 12.88
CA THR A 45 -21.65 -15.33 12.92
C THR A 45 -21.87 -14.17 11.96
N GLU A 46 -22.92 -14.24 11.14
CA GLU A 46 -23.26 -13.18 10.17
C GLU A 46 -24.24 -12.12 10.70
N MET A 47 -24.95 -12.37 11.81
CA MET A 47 -26.03 -11.50 12.30
C MET A 47 -25.58 -10.17 12.96
N THR A 48 -24.30 -9.80 12.93
CA THR A 48 -23.72 -8.69 13.72
C THR A 48 -22.80 -7.83 12.87
N ILE A 49 -22.53 -6.58 13.30
CA ILE A 49 -21.63 -5.64 12.61
C ILE A 49 -20.27 -6.30 12.31
N TYR A 50 -19.79 -7.12 13.24
CA TYR A 50 -18.58 -7.90 13.06
C TYR A 50 -18.85 -9.40 13.09
N ARG A 51 -18.08 -10.13 12.29
CA ARG A 51 -17.99 -11.58 12.29
C ARG A 51 -17.14 -12.05 13.47
N TYR A 52 -17.70 -12.89 14.34
CA TYR A 52 -16.96 -13.57 15.40
C TYR A 52 -17.44 -15.01 15.63
N CYS A 53 -16.57 -15.85 16.16
CA CYS A 53 -16.84 -17.26 16.37
C CYS A 53 -17.40 -17.46 17.77
N LYS A 54 -18.68 -17.84 17.87
CA LYS A 54 -19.37 -18.10 19.16
C LYS A 54 -18.66 -19.14 20.02
N LYS A 55 -18.19 -20.24 19.41
CA LYS A 55 -17.50 -21.33 20.10
C LYS A 55 -16.18 -20.86 20.72
N CYS A 56 -15.35 -20.18 19.92
CA CYS A 56 -14.08 -19.62 20.40
C CYS A 56 -14.29 -18.50 21.42
N LEU A 57 -15.36 -17.71 21.30
CA LEU A 57 -15.71 -16.69 22.27
C LEU A 57 -16.11 -17.33 23.61
N SER A 58 -16.96 -18.35 23.59
CA SER A 58 -17.34 -19.10 24.79
C SER A 58 -16.12 -19.71 25.49
N TYR A 59 -15.19 -20.28 24.72
CA TYR A 59 -13.91 -20.77 25.23
C TYR A 59 -13.07 -19.65 25.85
N TYR A 60 -12.96 -18.50 25.19
CA TYR A 60 -12.24 -17.33 25.70
C TYR A 60 -12.82 -16.86 27.04
N LEU A 61 -14.14 -16.70 27.13
CA LEU A 61 -14.83 -16.27 28.36
C LEU A 61 -14.68 -17.26 29.51
N THR A 62 -14.60 -18.57 29.23
CA THR A 62 -14.38 -19.59 30.25
C THR A 62 -12.97 -19.51 30.85
N ASN A 63 -11.99 -19.03 30.08
CA ASN A 63 -10.59 -19.01 30.47
C ASN A 63 -10.10 -17.65 31.02
N ILE A 64 -10.93 -16.60 31.00
CA ILE A 64 -10.61 -15.37 31.71
C ILE A 64 -11.19 -15.46 33.11
N THR A 65 -10.32 -15.61 34.10
CA THR A 65 -10.68 -15.74 35.52
C THR A 65 -10.76 -14.42 36.26
N ASP A 66 -10.11 -13.36 35.74
CA ASP A 66 -10.11 -12.04 36.35
C ASP A 66 -11.19 -11.15 35.74
N THR A 67 -12.19 -10.79 36.54
CA THR A 67 -13.33 -9.96 36.16
C THR A 67 -13.14 -8.47 36.43
N ASN A 68 -12.06 -8.09 37.12
CA ASN A 68 -11.81 -6.70 37.52
C ASN A 68 -11.14 -5.88 36.41
N ASN A 69 -10.61 -6.55 35.37
CA ASN A 69 -9.89 -5.93 34.28
C ASN A 69 -10.72 -5.92 32.99
N ILE A 70 -10.69 -4.80 32.26
CA ILE A 70 -11.34 -4.66 30.96
C ILE A 70 -10.33 -5.02 29.87
N TYR A 71 -10.60 -6.09 29.13
CA TYR A 71 -9.75 -6.57 28.03
C TYR A 71 -10.27 -6.19 26.64
N LEU A 72 -11.60 -6.01 26.54
CA LEU A 72 -12.31 -5.78 25.29
C LEU A 72 -13.29 -4.62 25.45
N ASP A 73 -13.28 -3.69 24.50
CA ASP A 73 -14.30 -2.64 24.36
C ASP A 73 -15.44 -3.16 23.46
N VAL A 74 -16.46 -3.73 24.10
CA VAL A 74 -17.61 -4.38 23.45
C VAL A 74 -18.88 -3.58 23.66
N HIS A 75 -19.76 -3.57 22.65
CA HIS A 75 -21.14 -3.19 22.81
C HIS A 75 -22.04 -4.42 22.68
N LEU A 76 -22.91 -4.57 23.66
CA LEU A 76 -23.74 -5.74 23.89
C LEU A 76 -25.20 -5.45 23.49
N PHE A 77 -25.88 -6.44 22.93
CA PHE A 77 -27.33 -6.41 22.73
C PHE A 77 -27.97 -7.64 23.33
N THR A 78 -28.94 -7.40 24.19
CA THR A 78 -29.85 -8.42 24.68
C THR A 78 -30.92 -8.66 23.64
N LYS A 79 -31.01 -9.89 23.12
CA LYS A 79 -32.25 -10.29 22.45
C LYS A 79 -33.32 -10.38 23.53
N GLU A 80 -34.52 -9.84 23.28
CA GLU A 80 -35.68 -10.07 24.13
C GLU A 80 -35.97 -11.58 24.15
N LEU A 81 -35.40 -12.29 25.11
CA LEU A 81 -35.65 -13.69 25.38
C LEU A 81 -35.75 -13.85 26.89
N GLU A 82 -36.89 -14.38 27.34
CA GLU A 82 -37.11 -14.80 28.72
C GLU A 82 -36.06 -15.86 29.07
N CYS A 83 -35.02 -15.44 29.81
CA CYS A 83 -34.00 -16.35 30.30
C CYS A 83 -34.46 -16.90 31.64
N ASN A 84 -34.95 -18.14 31.65
CA ASN A 84 -35.42 -18.82 32.87
C ASN A 84 -34.34 -19.04 33.94
N LYS A 85 -33.09 -18.60 33.71
CA LYS A 85 -31.96 -18.75 34.65
C LYS A 85 -31.59 -17.47 35.41
N HIS A 86 -32.08 -16.29 35.02
CA HIS A 86 -31.84 -15.04 35.76
C HIS A 86 -32.99 -14.05 35.56
N GLU A 87 -33.49 -13.45 36.64
CA GLU A 87 -34.19 -12.15 36.59
C GLU A 87 -33.17 -11.10 36.09
N ILE A 88 -33.13 -10.87 34.78
CA ILE A 88 -32.42 -9.72 34.24
C ILE A 88 -33.29 -8.51 34.59
N SER A 89 -33.00 -7.84 35.71
CA SER A 89 -33.63 -6.54 35.96
C SER A 89 -33.27 -5.64 34.78
N MET A 90 -34.28 -5.12 34.08
CA MET A 90 -34.14 -4.24 32.92
C MET A 90 -33.44 -2.90 33.22
N THR A 91 -32.77 -2.78 34.37
CA THR A 91 -32.20 -1.55 34.92
C THR A 91 -30.66 -1.53 34.96
N LYS A 92 -29.96 -2.65 34.69
CA LYS A 92 -28.49 -2.68 34.61
C LYS A 92 -28.03 -3.28 33.29
N VAL A 93 -27.52 -2.43 32.39
CA VAL A 93 -26.78 -2.86 31.21
C VAL A 93 -25.44 -3.46 31.67
N PRO A 94 -25.12 -4.72 31.36
CA PRO A 94 -23.87 -5.34 31.79
C PRO A 94 -22.67 -4.59 31.19
N GLN A 95 -21.68 -4.27 32.03
CA GLN A 95 -20.50 -3.48 31.66
C GLN A 95 -19.36 -4.37 31.17
N ASN A 96 -19.41 -5.68 31.49
CA ASN A 96 -18.41 -6.66 31.07
C ASN A 96 -19.09 -7.88 30.43
N ILE A 97 -18.48 -8.43 29.38
CA ILE A 97 -18.91 -9.64 28.69
C ILE A 97 -19.02 -10.87 29.60
N GLN A 98 -18.34 -10.86 30.75
CA GLN A 98 -18.40 -11.91 31.77
C GLN A 98 -19.66 -11.86 32.66
N GLU A 99 -20.37 -10.73 32.71
CA GLU A 99 -21.61 -10.56 33.50
C GLU A 99 -22.85 -11.15 32.79
N CYS A 100 -22.66 -11.73 31.60
CA CYS A 100 -23.72 -12.02 30.64
C CYS A 100 -24.00 -13.52 30.50
N CYS A 101 -25.29 -13.90 30.45
CA CYS A 101 -25.71 -15.26 30.11
C CYS A 101 -25.32 -15.60 28.66
N ARG A 102 -24.61 -16.73 28.46
CA ARG A 102 -24.08 -17.21 27.16
C ARG A 102 -25.14 -17.38 26.05
N ASN A 103 -26.41 -17.52 26.41
CA ASN A 103 -27.50 -17.78 25.46
C ASN A 103 -28.38 -16.55 25.14
N CYS A 104 -28.26 -15.46 25.90
CA CYS A 104 -29.22 -14.33 25.83
C CYS A 104 -28.64 -13.05 25.22
N LEU A 105 -27.31 -13.01 25.04
CA LEU A 105 -26.62 -11.83 24.52
C LEU A 105 -25.93 -12.09 23.19
N THR A 106 -26.11 -11.13 22.28
CA THR A 106 -25.41 -11.04 21.01
C THR A 106 -24.47 -9.84 21.08
N ILE A 107 -23.18 -10.04 20.81
CA ILE A 107 -22.23 -8.92 20.73
C ILE A 107 -22.55 -8.14 19.45
N LEU A 108 -22.96 -6.87 19.58
CA LEU A 108 -23.21 -6.02 18.43
C LEU A 108 -21.89 -5.66 17.76
N CYS A 109 -20.94 -5.16 18.55
CA CYS A 109 -19.71 -4.63 18.00
C CYS A 109 -18.50 -4.74 18.95
N PHE A 110 -17.31 -4.85 18.36
CA PHE A 110 -16.02 -4.71 19.03
C PHE A 110 -15.37 -3.42 18.53
N LYS A 111 -15.17 -2.42 19.39
CA LYS A 111 -14.56 -1.15 18.97
C LYS A 111 -13.11 -1.32 18.51
N GLN A 112 -12.40 -2.30 19.08
CA GLN A 112 -11.02 -2.63 18.69
C GLN A 112 -10.87 -3.31 17.32
N ILE A 113 -11.91 -3.44 16.49
CA ILE A 113 -11.81 -4.10 15.17
C ILE A 113 -12.19 -3.10 14.08
N SER A 114 -11.42 -3.06 12.99
CA SER A 114 -11.76 -2.22 11.84
C SER A 114 -12.97 -2.78 11.09
N ASP A 115 -13.84 -1.90 10.59
CA ASP A 115 -14.97 -2.27 9.75
C ASP A 115 -14.84 -1.68 8.35
N TYR A 116 -14.45 -2.52 7.39
CA TYR A 116 -14.36 -2.14 5.98
C TYR A 116 -15.70 -2.34 5.24
N ARG A 117 -16.57 -3.24 5.71
CA ARG A 117 -17.78 -3.65 4.98
C ARG A 117 -19.01 -2.78 5.26
N PHE A 118 -19.07 -2.11 6.41
CA PHE A 118 -20.08 -1.06 6.64
C PHE A 118 -19.97 0.14 5.70
N ASN A 119 -18.84 0.27 4.98
CA ASN A 119 -18.57 1.42 4.13
C ASN A 119 -19.03 1.27 2.68
N ARG A 120 -19.37 0.06 2.20
CA ARG A 120 -19.73 -0.17 0.79
C ARG A 120 -21.22 -0.39 0.54
N ASP A 121 -21.93 -1.11 1.40
CA ASP A 121 -23.31 -1.52 1.12
C ASP A 121 -24.25 -1.18 2.27
N ALA A 122 -24.69 0.08 2.29
CA ALA A 122 -25.70 0.52 3.23
C ALA A 122 -27.03 0.85 2.55
N ASP A 123 -27.29 0.20 1.42
CA ASP A 123 -28.63 0.00 0.88
C ASP A 123 -29.01 -1.48 1.06
N SER A 124 -30.14 -1.69 1.73
CA SER A 124 -30.80 -2.96 2.07
C SER A 124 -30.18 -3.83 3.19
N GLU A 125 -30.94 -3.92 4.30
CA GLU A 125 -30.94 -5.04 5.28
C GLU A 125 -29.88 -5.15 6.39
N SER A 126 -29.34 -4.06 6.95
CA SER A 126 -28.74 -4.17 8.30
C SER A 126 -29.84 -4.25 9.38
N HIS A 127 -30.06 -5.41 9.98
CA HIS A 127 -31.01 -5.65 11.10
C HIS A 127 -30.74 -4.86 12.41
N ILE A 128 -29.84 -3.88 12.39
CA ILE A 128 -29.51 -3.06 13.56
C ILE A 128 -30.24 -1.73 13.45
N SER A 129 -31.11 -1.44 14.43
CA SER A 129 -31.80 -0.15 14.49
C SER A 129 -30.78 1.00 14.50
N TYR A 130 -30.99 1.99 13.64
CA TYR A 130 -30.22 3.24 13.59
C TYR A 130 -30.05 3.89 14.99
N LYS A 131 -31.04 3.69 15.87
CA LYS A 131 -31.03 4.12 17.27
C LYS A 131 -29.87 3.50 18.08
N ASN A 132 -29.58 2.21 17.89
CA ASN A 132 -28.49 1.52 18.58
C ASN A 132 -27.13 2.04 18.11
N LEU A 133 -26.98 2.36 16.82
CA LEU A 133 -25.77 2.96 16.26
C LEU A 133 -25.50 4.37 16.80
N ILE A 134 -26.54 5.17 17.03
CA ILE A 134 -26.41 6.50 17.66
C ILE A 134 -25.88 6.35 19.09
N GLU A 135 -26.43 5.42 19.85
CA GLU A 135 -26.07 5.20 21.26
C GLU A 135 -24.60 4.76 21.40
N ILE A 136 -24.15 3.83 20.56
CA ILE A 136 -22.74 3.35 20.50
C ILE A 136 -21.74 4.50 20.27
N LYS A 137 -22.15 5.52 19.52
CA LYS A 137 -21.30 6.65 19.11
C LYS A 137 -21.33 7.82 20.08
N LYS A 138 -22.32 7.89 20.97
CA LYS A 138 -22.54 9.08 21.80
C LYS A 138 -21.43 9.26 22.84
N TYR A 139 -21.08 8.19 23.54
CA TYR A 139 -20.08 8.23 24.62
C TYR A 139 -18.99 7.17 24.42
N CYS A 140 -17.82 7.44 24.99
CA CYS A 140 -16.78 6.45 25.12
C CYS A 140 -17.03 5.56 26.35
N ASN A 141 -17.20 4.25 26.17
CA ASN A 141 -17.39 3.30 27.28
C ASN A 141 -16.21 3.28 28.27
N LEU A 142 -15.01 3.60 27.79
CA LEU A 142 -13.77 3.50 28.58
C LEU A 142 -13.49 4.72 29.45
N CYS A 143 -13.98 5.91 29.08
CA CYS A 143 -13.71 7.15 29.82
C CYS A 143 -14.91 8.06 30.03
N GLY A 144 -16.10 7.69 29.55
CA GLY A 144 -17.34 8.47 29.69
C GLY A 144 -17.39 9.76 28.88
N LYS A 145 -16.34 10.14 28.15
CA LYS A 145 -16.32 11.36 27.34
C LYS A 145 -17.37 11.31 26.24
N LEU A 146 -18.09 12.42 26.06
CA LEU A 146 -18.96 12.66 24.93
C LEU A 146 -18.12 12.77 23.65
N LEU A 147 -18.42 11.93 22.66
CA LEU A 147 -17.69 11.92 21.39
C LEU A 147 -18.35 12.83 20.36
N TYR A 148 -19.69 12.77 20.18
CA TYR A 148 -20.34 13.59 19.15
C TYR A 148 -21.88 13.73 19.26
N TYR A 149 -22.43 14.83 18.71
CA TYR A 149 -23.85 15.16 18.50
C TYR A 149 -24.04 15.56 17.02
N GLY A 150 -24.70 14.73 16.19
CA GLY A 150 -25.25 15.16 14.89
C GLY A 150 -24.68 14.52 13.60
N THR A 151 -25.58 13.87 12.85
CA THR A 151 -25.58 13.44 11.42
C THR A 151 -24.67 12.29 10.87
N ASP A 152 -25.38 11.31 10.30
CA ASP A 152 -25.23 10.56 9.03
C ASP A 152 -23.98 9.76 8.68
N LYS A 153 -22.95 9.66 9.53
CA LYS A 153 -21.87 8.70 9.26
C LYS A 153 -22.18 7.34 9.87
N LYS A 154 -22.46 6.34 9.03
CA LYS A 154 -22.64 4.91 9.41
C LYS A 154 -21.36 4.26 9.99
N LYS A 155 -20.25 4.99 10.19
CA LYS A 155 -18.97 4.47 10.70
C LYS A 155 -18.89 4.35 12.22
N ILE A 156 -18.16 3.34 12.72
CA ILE A 156 -17.77 3.23 14.14
C ILE A 156 -16.66 4.23 14.44
N ILE A 157 -16.66 4.79 15.66
CA ILE A 157 -15.68 5.80 16.09
C ILE A 157 -14.96 5.36 17.37
N LEU A 158 -13.70 5.77 17.49
CA LEU A 158 -12.82 5.58 18.63
C LEU A 158 -12.56 6.90 19.33
N CYS A 159 -12.46 6.87 20.66
CA CYS A 159 -12.08 8.03 21.46
C CYS A 159 -10.56 8.27 21.38
N SER A 160 -10.14 9.45 20.95
CA SER A 160 -8.72 9.80 20.81
C SER A 160 -7.95 9.84 22.13
N SER A 161 -8.63 9.88 23.28
CA SER A 161 -7.99 9.75 24.60
C SER A 161 -7.83 8.30 25.07
N CYS A 162 -8.50 7.33 24.46
CA CYS A 162 -8.47 5.92 24.86
C CYS A 162 -7.82 5.01 23.83
N TYR A 163 -7.68 5.49 22.59
CA TYR A 163 -7.06 4.80 21.46
C TYR A 163 -6.01 5.73 20.88
N LEU A 164 -4.75 5.37 21.04
CA LEU A 164 -3.60 6.18 20.65
C LEU A 164 -2.91 5.52 19.46
N ILE A 165 -2.73 6.28 18.39
CA ILE A 165 -1.91 5.91 17.25
C ILE A 165 -0.52 6.49 17.48
N SER A 166 0.52 5.72 17.16
CA SER A 166 1.89 6.26 17.11
C SER A 166 2.66 5.69 15.92
N SER A 167 3.82 6.26 15.68
CA SER A 167 4.78 5.78 14.70
C SER A 167 6.16 5.64 15.35
N GLY A 168 7.06 4.95 14.66
CA GLY A 168 8.47 4.85 15.03
C GLY A 168 9.30 4.30 13.89
N CYS A 169 10.51 3.87 14.21
CA CYS A 169 11.40 3.19 13.27
C CYS A 169 11.83 1.84 13.85
N ILE A 170 12.12 0.88 12.97
CA ILE A 170 12.69 -0.42 13.29
C ILE A 170 13.78 -0.74 12.28
N GLU A 171 14.82 -1.47 12.67
CA GLU A 171 15.88 -1.89 11.73
C GLU A 171 15.33 -2.93 10.74
N SER A 172 15.58 -2.70 9.45
CA SER A 172 15.33 -3.70 8.42
C SER A 172 16.40 -4.79 8.48
N THR A 173 15.97 -6.05 8.56
CA THR A 173 16.89 -7.18 8.49
C THR A 173 17.48 -7.38 7.10
N PHE A 174 16.85 -6.81 6.06
CA PHE A 174 17.30 -6.91 4.68
C PHE A 174 18.35 -5.85 4.34
N THR A 175 18.04 -4.56 4.56
CA THR A 175 18.95 -3.46 4.16
C THR A 175 19.83 -2.93 5.28
N LYS A 176 19.61 -3.34 6.54
CA LYS A 176 20.23 -2.74 7.74
C LYS A 176 19.93 -1.24 7.93
N LYS A 177 19.00 -0.69 7.17
CA LYS A 177 18.50 0.69 7.33
C LYS A 177 17.26 0.70 8.22
N PHE A 178 17.01 1.83 8.88
CA PHE A 178 15.77 2.04 9.61
C PHE A 178 14.59 2.17 8.65
N ILE A 179 13.55 1.38 8.88
CA ILE A 179 12.27 1.42 8.20
C ILE A 179 11.18 1.89 9.16
N SER A 180 10.15 2.52 8.61
CA SER A 180 9.08 3.08 9.41
C SER A 180 8.08 2.02 9.86
N ILE A 181 7.50 2.23 11.04
CA ILE A 181 6.46 1.39 11.62
C ILE A 181 5.36 2.27 12.21
N ILE A 182 4.10 1.90 11.98
CA ILE A 182 2.91 2.51 12.57
C ILE A 182 2.30 1.53 13.57
N TYR A 183 1.89 2.03 14.73
CA TYR A 183 1.23 1.27 15.78
C TYR A 183 -0.24 1.69 15.85
N LEU A 184 -1.12 0.79 15.40
CA LEU A 184 -2.57 1.00 15.42
C LEU A 184 -3.18 0.41 16.70
N PRO A 185 -4.07 1.15 17.38
CA PRO A 185 -4.75 0.67 18.58
C PRO A 185 -5.96 -0.23 18.29
N TRP A 186 -6.09 -0.74 17.05
CA TRP A 186 -7.13 -1.68 16.63
C TRP A 186 -6.58 -2.84 15.80
N TRP A 187 -7.41 -3.86 15.65
CA TRP A 187 -7.23 -5.07 14.88
C TRP A 187 -7.64 -4.82 13.43
N ASP A 188 -6.63 -4.74 12.57
CA ASP A 188 -6.81 -4.40 11.16
C ASP A 188 -7.10 -5.67 10.35
N ASN A 189 -8.35 -5.89 10.00
CA ASN A 189 -8.80 -7.10 9.31
C ASN A 189 -8.99 -6.93 7.80
N VAL A 190 -8.62 -5.80 7.22
CA VAL A 190 -8.81 -5.52 5.78
C VAL A 190 -8.03 -6.51 4.92
N SER A 191 -8.63 -7.00 3.83
CA SER A 191 -8.01 -7.97 2.92
C SER A 191 -7.24 -7.31 1.78
N GLN A 192 -7.51 -6.05 1.46
CA GLN A 192 -6.78 -5.29 0.43
C GLN A 192 -5.67 -4.39 0.99
N CYS A 193 -4.64 -4.16 0.20
CA CYS A 193 -3.58 -3.21 0.50
C CYS A 193 -4.05 -1.77 0.32
N TYR A 194 -3.87 -0.93 1.35
CA TYR A 194 -4.24 0.49 1.31
C TYR A 194 -3.51 1.35 0.27
N PHE A 195 -2.46 0.84 -0.36
CA PHE A 195 -1.57 1.64 -1.23
C PHE A 195 -1.63 1.21 -2.70
N CYS A 196 -2.00 -0.03 -2.98
CA CYS A 196 -2.07 -0.56 -4.35
C CYS A 196 -3.37 -1.31 -4.64
N ASP A 197 -4.28 -1.44 -3.66
CA ASP A 197 -5.56 -2.15 -3.75
C ASP A 197 -5.46 -3.67 -4.03
N GLU A 198 -4.25 -4.20 -4.18
CA GLU A 198 -3.99 -5.63 -4.35
C GLU A 198 -4.32 -6.42 -3.07
N GLU A 199 -4.75 -7.67 -3.26
CA GLU A 199 -5.06 -8.60 -2.18
C GLU A 199 -3.81 -8.87 -1.31
N LEU A 200 -4.00 -8.85 0.01
CA LEU A 200 -2.94 -9.14 0.97
C LEU A 200 -2.73 -10.64 1.11
N VAL A 201 -1.46 -11.05 1.15
CA VAL A 201 -1.08 -12.44 1.37
C VAL A 201 -1.04 -12.71 2.88
N PHE A 202 -1.88 -13.64 3.34
CA PHE A 202 -1.95 -14.06 4.74
C PHE A 202 -0.98 -15.19 5.02
N THR A 203 -0.06 -15.00 5.97
CA THR A 203 0.96 -16.01 6.33
C THR A 203 0.65 -16.72 7.63
N SER A 204 -0.20 -16.13 8.47
CA SER A 204 -0.68 -16.74 9.70
C SER A 204 -1.96 -16.07 10.18
N LYS A 205 -2.49 -16.57 11.30
CA LYS A 205 -3.66 -16.02 12.01
C LYS A 205 -3.54 -14.55 12.43
N CYS A 206 -2.37 -13.92 12.33
CA CYS A 206 -2.20 -12.51 12.72
C CYS A 206 -1.12 -11.80 11.91
N GLN A 207 -0.81 -12.32 10.73
CA GLN A 207 0.19 -11.74 9.84
C GLN A 207 -0.32 -11.78 8.41
N LYS A 208 -0.26 -10.63 7.75
CA LYS A 208 -0.56 -10.46 6.33
C LYS A 208 0.40 -9.43 5.75
N TYR A 209 0.64 -9.47 4.45
CA TYR A 209 1.52 -8.51 3.79
C TYR A 209 1.10 -8.22 2.36
N CYS A 210 1.47 -7.05 1.86
CA CYS A 210 1.35 -6.73 0.44
C CYS A 210 2.66 -7.08 -0.27
N MET A 211 2.58 -7.94 -1.28
CA MET A 211 3.76 -8.35 -2.05
C MET A 211 4.37 -7.19 -2.84
N TYR A 212 3.53 -6.35 -3.43
CA TYR A 212 3.97 -5.23 -4.28
C TYR A 212 4.55 -4.07 -3.47
N CYS A 213 3.87 -3.69 -2.39
CA CYS A 213 4.27 -2.56 -1.53
C CYS A 213 5.31 -2.95 -0.47
N ILE A 214 5.51 -4.25 -0.18
CA ILE A 214 6.39 -4.71 0.91
C ILE A 214 5.95 -4.08 2.25
N ILE A 215 4.64 -4.14 2.51
CA ILE A 215 4.05 -3.64 3.76
C ILE A 215 3.54 -4.83 4.54
N PHE A 216 3.96 -4.97 5.79
CA PHE A 216 3.57 -6.07 6.67
C PHE A 216 2.64 -5.58 7.76
N PHE A 217 1.59 -6.34 8.04
CA PHE A 217 0.61 -6.06 9.07
C PHE A 217 0.69 -7.19 10.11
N ILE A 218 1.10 -6.85 11.32
CA ILE A 218 1.35 -7.80 12.40
C ILE A 218 0.39 -7.51 13.55
N GLY A 219 -0.61 -8.36 13.71
CA GLY A 219 -1.62 -8.27 14.76
C GLY A 219 -1.17 -8.90 16.08
N CYS A 220 -1.51 -8.26 17.21
CA CYS A 220 -1.35 -8.86 18.54
C CYS A 220 -2.66 -9.49 19.03
N ARG A 221 -2.71 -10.82 19.11
CA ARG A 221 -3.88 -11.60 19.55
C ARG A 221 -4.27 -11.39 21.03
N TYR A 222 -3.46 -10.71 21.83
CA TYR A 222 -3.77 -10.43 23.25
C TYR A 222 -4.28 -9.00 23.46
N CYS A 223 -4.01 -8.10 22.53
CA CYS A 223 -4.32 -6.68 22.67
C CYS A 223 -5.29 -6.16 21.61
N LEU A 224 -5.51 -6.93 20.53
CA LEU A 224 -6.23 -6.50 19.33
C LEU A 224 -5.66 -5.19 18.76
N THR A 225 -4.35 -5.12 18.65
CA THR A 225 -3.60 -4.00 18.04
C THR A 225 -2.87 -4.48 16.80
N THR A 226 -2.53 -3.59 15.88
CA THR A 226 -1.81 -3.93 14.64
C THR A 226 -0.58 -3.06 14.47
N ASN A 227 0.56 -3.68 14.19
CA ASN A 227 1.76 -2.98 13.74
C ASN A 227 1.81 -3.04 12.21
N ILE A 228 1.94 -1.89 11.55
CA ILE A 228 2.14 -1.79 10.10
C ILE A 228 3.60 -1.41 9.85
N ILE A 229 4.32 -2.26 9.13
CA ILE A 229 5.76 -2.12 8.89
C ILE A 229 5.98 -1.86 7.41
N PHE A 230 6.68 -0.77 7.09
CA PHE A 230 6.94 -0.32 5.73
C PHE A 230 8.32 -0.77 5.28
N GLY A 231 8.41 -2.04 4.87
CA GLY A 231 9.65 -2.76 4.62
C GLY A 231 9.75 -4.02 5.48
N TYR A 232 10.84 -4.77 5.31
CA TYR A 232 11.00 -6.07 5.96
C TYR A 232 11.89 -6.06 7.19
N THR A 233 11.42 -6.80 8.18
CA THR A 233 12.14 -7.18 9.38
C THR A 233 11.69 -8.60 9.80
N ASN A 234 12.51 -9.33 10.55
CA ASN A 234 12.21 -10.70 10.96
C ASN A 234 11.34 -10.77 12.23
N GLN A 235 11.06 -9.64 12.88
CA GLN A 235 10.26 -9.62 14.11
C GLN A 235 9.56 -8.28 14.32
N SER A 236 8.46 -8.32 15.07
CA SER A 236 7.71 -7.14 15.50
C SER A 236 7.27 -7.30 16.93
N GLN A 237 7.36 -6.23 17.73
CA GLN A 237 6.96 -6.25 19.13
C GLN A 237 5.67 -5.46 19.35
N CYS A 238 4.68 -6.05 20.01
CA CYS A 238 3.47 -5.33 20.40
C CYS A 238 3.82 -4.24 21.43
N LYS A 239 3.49 -2.97 21.15
CA LYS A 239 3.79 -1.86 22.07
C LYS A 239 3.13 -1.97 23.43
N LYS A 240 1.93 -2.56 23.50
CA LYS A 240 1.17 -2.76 24.74
C LYS A 240 1.71 -3.89 25.62
N CYS A 241 1.74 -5.12 25.10
CA CYS A 241 2.08 -6.31 25.92
C CYS A 241 3.52 -6.78 25.77
N LYS A 242 4.34 -6.09 24.96
CA LYS A 242 5.76 -6.39 24.70
C LYS A 242 6.07 -7.79 24.14
N ARG A 243 5.05 -8.59 23.81
CA ARG A 243 5.21 -9.87 23.12
C ARG A 243 5.79 -9.66 21.73
N ILE A 244 6.76 -10.50 21.38
CA ILE A 244 7.44 -10.50 20.09
C ILE A 244 6.73 -11.50 19.16
N SER A 245 6.52 -11.09 17.91
CA SER A 245 6.03 -11.94 16.83
C SER A 245 7.14 -12.08 15.79
N THR A 246 7.52 -13.32 15.48
CA THR A 246 8.48 -13.63 14.41
C THR A 246 7.79 -13.56 13.06
N ILE A 247 8.46 -13.00 12.06
CA ILE A 247 7.98 -12.84 10.69
C ILE A 247 8.81 -13.79 9.82
N THR A 248 8.27 -14.99 9.56
CA THR A 248 8.93 -16.03 8.77
C THR A 248 8.44 -15.94 7.33
N ILE A 249 9.04 -15.03 6.56
CA ILE A 249 8.74 -14.92 5.13
C ILE A 249 10.05 -14.88 4.35
N ASP A 250 10.10 -15.68 3.29
CA ASP A 250 11.20 -15.65 2.33
C ASP A 250 11.05 -14.41 1.45
N ILE A 251 11.71 -13.33 1.86
CA ILE A 251 11.68 -12.05 1.17
C ILE A 251 12.15 -12.12 -0.28
N ARG A 252 13.01 -13.10 -0.63
CA ARG A 252 13.47 -13.29 -2.01
C ARG A 252 12.32 -13.66 -2.93
N LYS A 253 11.28 -14.32 -2.41
CA LYS A 253 10.05 -14.60 -3.15
C LYS A 253 9.13 -13.38 -3.28
N ILE A 254 9.21 -12.42 -2.36
CA ILE A 254 8.33 -11.23 -2.34
C ILE A 254 8.78 -10.20 -3.37
N ILE A 255 10.06 -9.84 -3.38
CA ILE A 255 10.49 -8.60 -4.05
C ILE A 255 10.99 -8.84 -5.47
N SER A 256 11.02 -10.09 -5.94
CA SER A 256 11.82 -10.44 -7.12
C SER A 256 13.28 -9.94 -6.95
N ILE A 257 13.78 -9.79 -5.70
CA ILE A 257 15.17 -9.48 -5.34
C ILE A 257 16.01 -10.75 -5.48
N ASN A 258 16.03 -11.25 -6.69
CA ASN A 258 17.07 -12.12 -7.14
C ASN A 258 17.42 -11.73 -8.57
N SER A 259 17.57 -10.43 -8.79
CA SER A 259 18.18 -9.94 -10.02
C SER A 259 19.59 -10.52 -10.17
N GLY A 260 20.23 -10.91 -9.05
CA GLY A 260 21.63 -11.33 -9.00
C GLY A 260 22.58 -10.14 -8.85
N ASN A 261 22.06 -8.94 -8.62
CA ASN A 261 22.85 -7.71 -8.47
C ASN A 261 22.36 -6.86 -7.29
N SER A 262 23.23 -6.67 -6.30
CA SER A 262 22.90 -5.97 -5.05
C SER A 262 22.50 -4.50 -5.26
N VAL A 263 23.06 -3.81 -6.25
CA VAL A 263 22.74 -2.41 -6.55
C VAL A 263 21.32 -2.28 -7.09
N LEU A 264 20.92 -3.18 -7.99
CA LEU A 264 19.57 -3.21 -8.54
C LEU A 264 18.54 -3.63 -7.48
N ASP A 265 18.90 -4.61 -6.67
CA ASP A 265 18.08 -5.07 -5.55
C ASP A 265 17.87 -3.95 -4.51
N GLU A 266 18.92 -3.21 -4.16
CA GLU A 266 18.81 -2.03 -3.29
C GLU A 266 17.97 -0.93 -3.92
N PHE A 267 18.13 -0.69 -5.22
CA PHE A 267 17.31 0.28 -5.96
C PHE A 267 15.81 -0.08 -5.86
N LEU A 268 15.43 -1.33 -6.14
CA LEU A 268 14.04 -1.79 -6.02
C LEU A 268 13.48 -1.60 -4.60
N VAL A 269 14.28 -1.78 -3.55
CA VAL A 269 13.83 -1.48 -2.19
C VAL A 269 13.64 0.03 -2.01
N SER A 270 14.57 0.84 -2.53
CA SER A 270 14.51 2.29 -2.42
C SER A 270 13.29 2.91 -3.14
N THR A 271 12.80 2.28 -4.20
CA THR A 271 11.58 2.73 -4.91
C THR A 271 10.31 2.58 -4.08
N ARG A 272 10.38 1.93 -2.92
CA ARG A 272 9.26 1.70 -2.00
C ARG A 272 9.48 2.48 -0.70
N SER A 273 10.00 3.69 -0.81
CA SER A 273 10.15 4.59 0.34
C SER A 273 8.82 5.26 0.69
N TYR A 274 8.37 5.08 1.92
CA TYR A 274 7.11 5.61 2.43
C TYR A 274 7.30 6.84 3.35
N GLN A 275 8.51 7.41 3.42
CA GLN A 275 8.85 8.44 4.41
C GLN A 275 7.95 9.67 4.33
N SER A 276 7.71 10.21 3.14
CA SER A 276 6.86 11.40 2.96
C SER A 276 5.42 11.13 3.40
N THR A 277 4.86 10.00 2.95
CA THR A 277 3.49 9.59 3.27
C THR A 277 3.31 9.33 4.76
N ILE A 278 4.31 8.75 5.42
CA ILE A 278 4.28 8.52 6.87
C ILE A 278 4.42 9.82 7.64
N ALA A 279 5.25 10.77 7.18
CA ALA A 279 5.32 12.09 7.80
C ALA A 279 3.95 12.80 7.77
N LYS A 280 3.28 12.79 6.62
CA LYS A 280 1.92 13.33 6.48
C LYS A 280 0.89 12.57 7.32
N PHE A 281 0.96 11.24 7.35
CA PHE A 281 0.13 10.42 8.23
C PHE A 281 0.28 10.83 9.70
N VAL A 282 1.52 11.02 10.15
CA VAL A 282 1.82 11.45 11.53
C VAL A 282 1.26 12.84 11.80
N ASP A 283 1.35 13.77 10.85
CA ASP A 283 0.77 15.11 11.00
C ASP A 283 -0.76 15.08 11.03
N ASN A 284 -1.40 14.22 10.21
CA ASN A 284 -2.85 13.98 10.29
C ASN A 284 -3.26 13.39 11.65
N VAL A 285 -2.47 12.47 12.21
CA VAL A 285 -2.71 11.89 13.53
C VAL A 285 -2.62 12.94 14.64
N LYS A 286 -1.66 13.88 14.57
CA LYS A 286 -1.55 14.99 15.54
C LYS A 286 -2.78 15.90 15.55
N ASN A 287 -3.45 16.02 14.39
CA ASN A 287 -4.63 16.86 14.21
C ASN A 287 -5.96 16.13 14.47
N ILE A 288 -5.94 14.91 15.01
CA ILE A 288 -7.15 14.18 15.39
C ILE A 288 -7.92 14.97 16.45
N GLY A 289 -9.23 15.12 16.23
CA GLY A 289 -10.15 15.72 17.20
C GLY A 289 -10.42 14.81 18.42
N ARG A 290 -11.65 14.86 18.94
CA ARG A 290 -12.05 14.02 20.09
C ARG A 290 -12.21 12.54 19.74
N TRP A 291 -12.36 12.24 18.47
CA TRP A 291 -12.61 10.90 17.96
C TRP A 291 -12.10 10.73 16.53
N PHE A 292 -11.96 9.49 16.10
CA PHE A 292 -11.60 9.11 14.74
C PHE A 292 -12.21 7.75 14.36
N SER A 293 -12.27 7.42 13.07
CA SER A 293 -12.68 6.10 12.59
C SER A 293 -11.48 5.15 12.58
N PRO A 294 -11.61 3.85 12.95
CA PRO A 294 -10.54 2.85 12.86
C PRO A 294 -10.32 2.41 11.39
N ASP A 295 -10.01 3.38 10.54
CA ASP A 295 -9.85 3.25 9.09
C ASP A 295 -8.62 4.04 8.69
N ILE A 296 -7.55 3.35 8.29
CA ILE A 296 -6.29 4.02 7.97
C ILE A 296 -6.40 4.91 6.72
N THR A 297 -7.34 4.60 5.81
CA THR A 297 -7.52 5.39 4.58
C THR A 297 -7.95 6.81 4.90
N ALA A 298 -8.69 7.02 6.00
CA ALA A 298 -9.07 8.35 6.48
C ALA A 298 -7.86 9.25 6.78
N PHE A 299 -6.68 8.67 6.98
CA PHE A 299 -5.43 9.39 7.22
C PHE A 299 -4.51 9.45 5.99
N LEU A 300 -4.83 8.69 4.93
CA LEU A 300 -4.01 8.52 3.72
C LEU A 300 -4.68 9.09 2.44
N TYR A 301 -5.93 9.58 2.54
CA TYR A 301 -6.87 9.85 1.43
C TYR A 301 -6.39 10.83 0.34
N HIS A 302 -5.29 11.56 0.55
CA HIS A 302 -4.80 12.57 -0.40
C HIS A 302 -3.48 12.22 -1.10
N ASP A 303 -2.83 11.10 -0.77
CA ASP A 303 -1.42 10.86 -1.14
C ASP A 303 -1.11 9.44 -1.59
N ILE A 304 -2.11 8.64 -1.93
CA ILE A 304 -1.86 7.44 -2.75
C ILE A 304 -1.67 7.94 -4.19
N GLU A 305 -0.62 8.73 -4.45
CA GLU A 305 -0.01 8.70 -5.77
C GLU A 305 0.24 7.23 -6.03
N THR A 306 -0.44 6.66 -7.03
CA THR A 306 -0.30 5.25 -7.41
C THR A 306 1.18 4.94 -7.47
N TYR A 307 1.70 4.26 -6.45
CA TYR A 307 3.14 4.15 -6.25
C TYR A 307 3.70 3.51 -7.50
N LYS A 308 4.67 4.19 -8.11
CA LYS A 308 5.38 3.65 -9.26
C LYS A 308 6.25 2.50 -8.80
N ILE A 309 5.72 1.29 -8.83
CA ILE A 309 6.48 0.11 -8.45
C ILE A 309 7.19 -0.42 -9.69
N MET A 310 8.51 -0.22 -9.76
CA MET A 310 9.36 -0.98 -10.65
C MET A 310 9.61 -2.37 -10.06
N ASN A 311 9.63 -3.38 -10.93
CA ASN A 311 9.86 -4.77 -10.53
C ASN A 311 10.97 -5.42 -11.34
N TYR A 312 11.65 -6.40 -10.73
CA TYR A 312 12.36 -7.41 -11.51
C TYR A 312 11.34 -8.41 -12.07
N ILE A 313 11.33 -8.57 -13.39
CA ILE A 313 10.39 -9.43 -14.10
C ILE A 313 11.17 -10.63 -14.62
N PRO A 314 10.81 -11.87 -14.25
CA PRO A 314 11.50 -13.06 -14.74
C PRO A 314 11.49 -13.13 -16.27
N TYR A 315 12.65 -13.38 -16.88
CA TYR A 315 12.78 -13.40 -18.34
C TYR A 315 11.86 -14.45 -19.00
N SER A 316 11.56 -15.54 -18.28
CA SER A 316 10.64 -16.59 -18.72
C SER A 316 9.21 -16.10 -18.98
N GLN A 317 8.82 -14.92 -18.51
CA GLN A 317 7.52 -14.32 -18.83
C GLN A 317 7.47 -13.72 -20.24
N PHE A 318 8.61 -13.57 -20.92
CA PHE A 318 8.71 -13.00 -22.25
C PHE A 318 8.90 -14.11 -23.29
N THR A 319 8.02 -14.14 -24.27
CA THR A 319 8.04 -15.09 -25.40
C THR A 319 8.02 -14.33 -26.72
N ASN A 320 8.30 -15.02 -27.83
CA ASN A 320 8.30 -14.41 -29.17
C ASN A 320 9.17 -13.14 -29.27
N VAL A 321 10.34 -13.15 -28.64
CA VAL A 321 11.27 -12.02 -28.63
C VAL A 321 11.81 -11.78 -30.04
N LYS A 322 11.56 -10.60 -30.61
CA LYS A 322 11.98 -10.20 -31.96
C LYS A 322 12.65 -8.85 -31.92
N GLU A 323 13.75 -8.70 -32.64
CA GLU A 323 14.40 -7.41 -32.79
C GLU A 323 13.51 -6.45 -33.58
N LEU A 324 13.39 -5.22 -33.11
CA LEU A 324 12.53 -4.17 -33.66
C LEU A 324 13.36 -3.05 -34.27
N ALA A 325 14.42 -2.64 -33.57
CA ALA A 325 15.32 -1.58 -34.00
C ALA A 325 16.66 -1.66 -33.27
N GLU A 326 17.70 -1.14 -33.92
CA GLU A 326 19.02 -0.94 -33.32
C GLU A 326 19.38 0.56 -33.37
N GLY A 327 19.68 1.14 -32.21
CA GLY A 327 20.16 2.51 -32.07
C GLY A 327 21.66 2.57 -31.75
N GLY A 328 22.16 3.76 -31.41
CA GLY A 328 23.58 3.95 -31.05
C GLY A 328 23.98 3.22 -29.77
N PHE A 329 23.14 3.28 -28.74
CA PHE A 329 23.44 2.78 -27.39
C PHE A 329 22.71 1.49 -27.01
N SER A 330 21.64 1.13 -27.72
CA SER A 330 20.78 0.01 -27.37
C SER A 330 20.17 -0.67 -28.59
N ILE A 331 19.72 -1.90 -28.37
CA ILE A 331 18.90 -2.70 -29.29
C ILE A 331 17.54 -2.88 -28.62
N VAL A 332 16.47 -2.66 -29.39
CA VAL A 332 15.10 -2.70 -28.93
C VAL A 332 14.45 -3.97 -29.48
N TYR A 333 13.89 -4.78 -28.59
CA TYR A 333 13.14 -5.99 -28.94
C TYR A 333 11.67 -5.83 -28.55
N GLN A 334 10.79 -6.46 -29.32
CA GLN A 334 9.40 -6.70 -28.98
C GLN A 334 9.24 -8.11 -28.42
N ALA A 335 8.43 -8.27 -27.37
CA ALA A 335 8.12 -9.60 -26.83
C ALA A 335 6.66 -9.69 -26.35
N THR A 336 6.10 -10.89 -26.38
CA THR A 336 4.83 -11.20 -25.72
C THR A 336 5.07 -11.38 -24.22
N TRP A 337 4.38 -10.62 -23.38
CA TRP A 337 4.46 -10.68 -21.91
C TRP A 337 3.27 -11.45 -21.31
N LEU A 338 3.52 -12.66 -20.85
CA LEU A 338 2.49 -13.61 -20.40
C LEU A 338 1.60 -13.05 -19.27
N ASP A 339 2.25 -12.49 -18.24
CA ASP A 339 1.63 -11.89 -17.05
C ASP A 339 1.59 -10.36 -17.11
N GLY A 340 1.62 -9.80 -18.32
CA GLY A 340 1.55 -8.35 -18.52
C GLY A 340 0.23 -7.71 -18.03
N PRO A 341 0.14 -6.37 -18.08
CA PRO A 341 -1.01 -5.64 -17.58
C PRO A 341 -2.33 -6.14 -18.21
N LYS A 342 -3.35 -6.40 -17.38
CA LYS A 342 -4.63 -7.00 -17.82
C LYS A 342 -5.39 -6.17 -18.89
N ASN A 343 -5.10 -4.88 -18.99
CA ASN A 343 -5.77 -3.91 -19.87
C ASN A 343 -4.89 -3.39 -21.01
N SER A 344 -3.76 -4.03 -21.31
CA SER A 344 -2.94 -3.70 -22.47
C SER A 344 -2.78 -4.90 -23.38
N ASP A 345 -2.40 -4.65 -24.63
CA ASP A 345 -1.79 -5.69 -25.44
C ASP A 345 -0.68 -6.32 -24.59
N LYS A 346 -0.66 -7.66 -24.53
CA LYS A 346 0.36 -8.44 -23.79
C LYS A 346 1.71 -8.37 -24.51
N ILE A 347 2.13 -7.17 -24.90
CA ILE A 347 3.33 -6.87 -25.65
C ILE A 347 4.16 -5.90 -24.82
N ALA A 348 5.44 -6.22 -24.64
CA ALA A 348 6.40 -5.37 -23.97
C ALA A 348 7.56 -5.05 -24.92
N ILE A 349 8.17 -3.89 -24.67
CA ILE A 349 9.44 -3.52 -25.28
C ILE A 349 10.56 -3.91 -24.31
N LEU A 350 11.58 -4.58 -24.84
CA LEU A 350 12.78 -4.99 -24.15
C LEU A 350 13.96 -4.17 -24.70
N LYS A 351 14.41 -3.15 -23.96
CA LYS A 351 15.54 -2.29 -24.36
C LYS A 351 16.83 -2.84 -23.74
N ARG A 352 17.71 -3.36 -24.59
CA ARG A 352 19.00 -3.97 -24.23
C ARG A 352 20.14 -3.02 -24.60
N PHE A 353 20.98 -2.64 -23.65
CA PHE A 353 22.12 -1.75 -23.91
C PHE A 353 23.30 -2.52 -24.49
N LYS A 354 24.05 -1.89 -25.41
CA LYS A 354 25.28 -2.44 -26.00
C LYS A 354 26.42 -2.45 -24.96
N ASN A 355 27.40 -3.33 -25.13
CA ASN A 355 28.60 -3.48 -24.27
C ASN A 355 28.32 -3.73 -22.76
N SER A 356 27.27 -4.48 -22.44
CA SER A 356 26.68 -4.62 -21.09
C SER A 356 27.15 -5.84 -20.28
N ARG A 357 28.45 -6.18 -20.30
CA ARG A 357 28.97 -7.29 -19.46
C ARG A 357 28.82 -7.04 -17.95
N ASP A 358 28.69 -5.77 -17.54
CA ASP A 358 28.24 -5.33 -16.22
C ASP A 358 26.95 -4.51 -16.36
N VAL A 359 26.27 -4.22 -15.23
CA VAL A 359 25.16 -3.25 -15.21
C VAL A 359 25.68 -1.92 -15.74
N SER A 360 25.39 -1.62 -17.01
CA SER A 360 25.95 -0.45 -17.66
C SER A 360 25.46 0.81 -16.95
N ARG A 361 26.33 1.82 -16.86
CA ARG A 361 25.96 3.13 -16.34
C ARG A 361 24.70 3.66 -17.03
N TYR A 362 24.63 3.51 -18.36
CA TYR A 362 23.46 3.91 -19.15
C TYR A 362 22.17 3.20 -18.73
N PHE A 363 22.23 1.89 -18.44
CA PHE A 363 21.07 1.16 -17.92
C PHE A 363 20.62 1.71 -16.57
N LEU A 364 21.54 1.92 -15.63
CA LEU A 364 21.20 2.42 -14.29
C LEU A 364 20.68 3.85 -14.33
N ASP A 365 21.31 4.71 -15.13
CA ASP A 365 20.92 6.11 -15.28
C ASP A 365 19.53 6.18 -15.91
N GLU A 366 19.26 5.41 -16.97
CA GLU A 366 17.93 5.35 -17.59
C GLU A 366 16.88 4.75 -16.63
N LEU A 367 17.21 3.69 -15.88
CA LEU A 367 16.32 3.07 -14.91
C LEU A 367 15.91 4.08 -13.82
N LYS A 368 16.89 4.81 -13.27
CA LYS A 368 16.67 5.85 -12.24
C LYS A 368 15.88 7.02 -12.79
N SER A 369 16.26 7.55 -13.95
CA SER A 369 15.55 8.67 -14.61
C SER A 369 14.11 8.30 -14.91
N ASN A 370 13.88 7.10 -15.46
CA ASN A 370 12.54 6.58 -15.66
C ASN A 370 11.79 6.53 -14.34
N TYR A 371 12.35 5.96 -13.27
CA TYR A 371 11.69 5.90 -11.96
C TYR A 371 11.26 7.28 -11.47
N HIS A 372 12.18 8.25 -11.43
CA HIS A 372 11.91 9.58 -10.91
C HIS A 372 10.87 10.37 -11.74
N CYS A 373 10.89 10.23 -13.07
CA CYS A 373 10.05 11.02 -13.95
C CYS A 373 8.65 10.42 -14.20
N TYR A 374 8.26 9.30 -13.59
CA TYR A 374 6.99 8.63 -13.94
C TYR A 374 5.78 9.52 -13.94
N TYR A 375 5.11 9.60 -15.08
CA TYR A 375 3.80 10.20 -15.14
C TYR A 375 3.01 9.74 -16.37
N ARG A 376 1.79 10.25 -16.51
CA ARG A 376 0.79 9.79 -17.48
C ARG A 376 1.28 9.82 -18.93
N TYR A 377 2.03 10.85 -19.33
CA TYR A 377 2.45 11.07 -20.73
C TYR A 377 3.93 10.76 -20.99
N LEU A 378 4.52 9.91 -20.16
CA LEU A 378 5.81 9.29 -20.44
C LEU A 378 5.63 7.81 -20.77
N ILE A 379 6.53 7.27 -21.58
CA ILE A 379 6.60 5.83 -21.81
C ILE A 379 6.84 5.12 -20.48
N LYS A 380 5.92 4.23 -20.13
CA LYS A 380 6.00 3.51 -18.86
C LYS A 380 7.16 2.53 -18.90
N THR A 381 8.01 2.60 -17.88
CA THR A 381 9.00 1.57 -17.57
C THR A 381 8.46 0.72 -16.42
N TYR A 382 8.19 -0.54 -16.69
CA TYR A 382 7.66 -1.50 -15.72
C TYR A 382 8.75 -2.03 -14.77
N GLY A 383 10.00 -1.95 -15.19
CA GLY A 383 11.16 -2.38 -14.43
C GLY A 383 12.19 -3.00 -15.36
N PHE A 384 12.77 -4.12 -14.95
CA PHE A 384 13.84 -4.76 -15.72
C PHE A 384 13.81 -6.28 -15.60
N THR A 385 14.48 -6.95 -16.54
CA THR A 385 14.68 -8.39 -16.58
C THR A 385 16.16 -8.71 -16.81
N LYS A 386 16.54 -9.98 -16.70
CA LYS A 386 17.89 -10.47 -16.99
C LYS A 386 17.80 -11.63 -17.98
N ASP A 387 18.40 -11.46 -19.15
CA ASP A 387 18.48 -12.55 -20.13
C ASP A 387 19.41 -13.65 -19.58
N PRO A 388 18.91 -14.87 -19.35
CA PRO A 388 19.69 -15.96 -18.77
C PRO A 388 20.81 -16.45 -19.69
N GLN A 389 20.75 -16.21 -21.00
CA GLN A 389 21.78 -16.66 -21.95
C GLN A 389 22.97 -15.70 -22.00
N SER A 390 22.70 -14.39 -21.98
CA SER A 390 23.74 -13.38 -22.12
C SER A 390 24.16 -12.73 -20.80
N ASP A 391 23.44 -13.01 -19.71
CA ASP A 391 23.60 -12.43 -18.38
C ASP A 391 23.41 -10.89 -18.33
N ILE A 392 22.75 -10.33 -19.35
CA ILE A 392 22.56 -8.89 -19.53
C ILE A 392 21.21 -8.44 -18.94
N TYR A 393 21.23 -7.30 -18.24
CA TYR A 393 20.02 -6.63 -17.78
C TYR A 393 19.35 -5.82 -18.89
N ILE A 394 18.03 -5.88 -18.94
CA ILE A 394 17.19 -5.35 -20.01
C ILE A 394 16.02 -4.57 -19.39
N LEU A 395 15.76 -3.35 -19.87
CA LEU A 395 14.60 -2.58 -19.42
C LEU A 395 13.32 -3.12 -20.05
N VAL A 396 12.26 -3.20 -19.26
CA VAL A 396 10.93 -3.64 -19.71
C VAL A 396 10.01 -2.42 -19.77
N MET A 397 9.56 -2.07 -20.96
CA MET A 397 8.89 -0.80 -21.26
C MET A 397 7.57 -1.02 -22.01
N GLN A 398 6.71 0.00 -21.96
CA GLN A 398 5.45 0.06 -22.68
C GLN A 398 5.67 -0.01 -24.19
N TYR A 399 4.87 -0.84 -24.85
CA TYR A 399 4.76 -0.88 -26.30
C TYR A 399 3.86 0.24 -26.81
N ALA A 400 4.32 0.92 -27.85
CA ALA A 400 3.60 1.98 -28.56
C ALA A 400 3.40 1.53 -30.02
N PRO A 401 2.21 1.03 -30.41
CA PRO A 401 2.00 0.34 -31.68
C PRO A 401 2.21 1.21 -32.92
N GLU A 402 1.99 2.52 -32.81
CA GLU A 402 2.16 3.45 -33.92
C GLU A 402 3.62 3.95 -34.08
N GLY A 403 4.52 3.51 -33.18
CA GLY A 403 5.94 3.83 -33.23
C GLY A 403 6.26 5.28 -32.86
N ASP A 404 7.36 5.80 -33.42
CA ASP A 404 7.80 7.17 -33.16
C ASP A 404 6.98 8.21 -33.95
N LEU A 405 6.77 9.37 -33.34
CA LEU A 405 5.98 10.46 -33.88
C LEU A 405 6.55 10.97 -35.20
N HIS A 406 7.87 10.92 -35.38
CA HIS A 406 8.50 11.34 -36.63
C HIS A 406 8.00 10.50 -37.82
N LYS A 407 8.08 9.16 -37.73
CA LYS A 407 7.59 8.26 -38.77
C LYS A 407 6.07 8.26 -38.87
N TYR A 408 5.37 8.34 -37.75
CA TYR A 408 3.90 8.42 -37.73
C TYR A 408 3.41 9.64 -38.51
N LEU A 409 4.02 10.82 -38.28
CA LEU A 409 3.70 12.03 -39.02
C LEU A 409 4.04 11.88 -40.50
N GLN A 410 5.19 11.30 -40.87
CA GLN A 410 5.54 11.09 -42.28
C GLN A 410 4.50 10.23 -43.02
N LYS A 411 3.97 9.20 -42.35
CA LYS A 411 2.98 8.28 -42.92
C LYS A 411 1.58 8.91 -42.99
N ASN A 412 1.14 9.56 -41.92
CA ASN A 412 -0.26 9.93 -41.72
C ASN A 412 -0.52 11.44 -41.85
N PHE A 413 0.46 12.25 -42.26
CA PHE A 413 0.38 13.73 -42.26
C PHE A 413 -0.91 14.30 -42.86
N ARG A 414 -1.40 13.70 -43.95
CA ARG A 414 -2.58 14.17 -44.70
C ARG A 414 -3.89 13.91 -43.97
N GLU A 415 -3.93 12.90 -43.11
CA GLU A 415 -5.13 12.45 -42.40
C GLU A 415 -5.27 13.14 -41.04
N ILE A 416 -4.14 13.56 -40.45
CA ILE A 416 -4.09 14.23 -39.15
C ILE A 416 -4.66 15.65 -39.25
N LYS A 417 -5.80 15.87 -38.59
CA LYS A 417 -6.44 17.19 -38.52
C LYS A 417 -5.65 18.13 -37.59
N TRP A 418 -5.87 19.44 -37.75
CA TRP A 418 -5.26 20.45 -36.89
C TRP A 418 -5.53 20.23 -35.40
N ILE A 419 -6.73 19.80 -35.05
CA ILE A 419 -7.09 19.53 -33.65
C ILE A 419 -6.25 18.38 -33.06
N ASN A 420 -5.97 17.32 -33.83
CA ASN A 420 -5.09 16.23 -33.39
C ASN A 420 -3.67 16.74 -33.10
N LYS A 421 -3.15 17.65 -33.94
CA LYS A 421 -1.83 18.25 -33.73
C LYS A 421 -1.77 19.06 -32.43
N LEU A 422 -2.86 19.75 -32.06
CA LEU A 422 -2.95 20.46 -30.79
C LEU A 422 -2.94 19.49 -29.61
N TYR A 423 -3.66 18.37 -29.70
CA TYR A 423 -3.60 17.32 -28.66
C TYR A 423 -2.20 16.71 -28.53
N PHE A 424 -1.51 16.44 -29.64
CA PHE A 424 -0.13 15.93 -29.60
C PHE A 424 0.79 16.91 -28.86
N LEU A 425 0.68 18.20 -29.17
CA LEU A 425 1.44 19.25 -28.47
C LEU A 425 1.11 19.31 -26.98
N GLU A 426 -0.17 19.24 -26.62
CA GLU A 426 -0.60 19.22 -25.23
C GLU A 426 0.02 18.04 -24.47
N TYR A 427 -0.06 16.82 -24.99
CA TYR A 427 0.51 15.63 -24.34
C TYR A 427 2.04 15.72 -24.20
N ILE A 428 2.73 16.22 -25.23
CA ILE A 428 4.17 16.45 -25.20
C ILE A 428 4.55 17.48 -24.12
N ILE A 429 3.82 18.60 -24.05
CA ILE A 429 4.07 19.67 -23.07
C ILE A 429 3.87 19.14 -21.65
N ILE A 430 2.81 18.36 -21.41
CA ILE A 430 2.58 17.76 -20.10
C ILE A 430 3.71 16.79 -19.75
N GLY A 431 4.11 15.90 -20.67
CA GLY A 431 5.21 14.97 -20.43
C GLY A 431 6.54 15.66 -20.10
N LEU A 432 6.88 16.75 -20.81
CA LEU A 432 8.06 17.56 -20.50
C LEU A 432 7.93 18.30 -19.16
N THR A 433 6.75 18.84 -18.86
CA THR A 433 6.46 19.49 -17.58
C THR A 433 6.64 18.52 -16.42
N ASP A 434 6.21 17.27 -16.59
CA ASP A 434 6.36 16.21 -15.59
C ASP A 434 7.85 15.94 -15.31
N ILE A 435 8.69 15.82 -16.35
CA ILE A 435 10.14 15.66 -16.21
C ILE A 435 10.75 16.85 -15.46
N HIS A 436 10.43 18.07 -15.87
CA HIS A 436 10.98 19.29 -15.27
C HIS A 436 10.51 19.48 -13.82
N SER A 437 9.29 19.09 -13.48
CA SER A 437 8.74 19.16 -12.11
C SER A 437 9.52 18.31 -11.11
N LYS A 438 10.20 17.25 -11.61
CA LYS A 438 11.09 16.39 -10.83
C LYS A 438 12.53 16.89 -10.80
N ASN A 439 12.78 18.10 -11.33
CA ASN A 439 14.10 18.71 -11.47
C ASN A 439 15.03 17.88 -12.39
N PHE A 440 14.49 17.26 -13.43
CA PHE A 440 15.26 16.57 -14.48
C PHE A 440 15.22 17.34 -15.80
N ILE A 441 16.21 17.11 -16.65
CA ILE A 441 16.30 17.62 -18.02
C ILE A 441 16.39 16.42 -18.97
N HIS A 442 15.60 16.42 -20.05
CA HIS A 442 15.57 15.29 -21.00
C HIS A 442 16.87 15.12 -21.80
N ARG A 443 17.48 16.24 -22.22
CA ARG A 443 18.74 16.36 -22.99
C ARG A 443 18.77 15.79 -24.41
N ASP A 444 17.82 14.96 -24.80
CA ASP A 444 17.69 14.41 -26.16
C ASP A 444 16.24 14.42 -26.66
N PHE A 445 15.56 15.56 -26.48
CA PHE A 445 14.15 15.67 -26.85
C PHE A 445 13.99 15.97 -28.35
N HIS A 446 13.35 15.05 -29.07
CA HIS A 446 13.01 15.21 -30.47
C HIS A 446 11.83 14.30 -30.88
N SER A 447 11.27 14.52 -32.08
CA SER A 447 10.10 13.76 -32.57
C SER A 447 10.33 12.23 -32.65
N GLY A 448 11.56 11.77 -32.86
CA GLY A 448 11.92 10.34 -32.78
C GLY A 448 11.87 9.72 -31.36
N ASN A 449 11.89 10.54 -30.31
CA ASN A 449 11.81 10.11 -28.89
C ASN A 449 10.42 10.37 -28.31
N VAL A 450 9.45 10.74 -29.14
CA VAL A 450 8.02 10.78 -28.79
C VAL A 450 7.36 9.60 -29.46
N LEU A 451 6.66 8.75 -28.71
CA LEU A 451 5.98 7.57 -29.23
C LEU A 451 4.45 7.76 -29.23
N VAL A 452 3.77 7.11 -30.17
CA VAL A 452 2.32 7.23 -30.39
C VAL A 452 1.63 5.90 -30.06
N ASN A 453 0.53 5.94 -29.30
CA ASN A 453 -0.29 4.75 -29.04
C ASN A 453 -1.41 4.58 -30.08
N SER A 454 -2.19 3.50 -29.95
CA SER A 454 -3.34 3.20 -30.82
C SER A 454 -4.52 4.18 -30.71
N SER A 455 -4.50 5.06 -29.70
CA SER A 455 -5.51 6.10 -29.47
C SER A 455 -5.03 7.48 -29.93
N ASP A 456 -3.89 7.53 -30.66
CA ASP A 456 -3.19 8.74 -31.08
C ASP A 456 -2.72 9.64 -29.90
N ASP A 457 -2.56 9.10 -28.69
CA ASP A 457 -1.90 9.80 -27.60
C ASP A 457 -0.37 9.75 -27.79
N CYS A 458 0.30 10.85 -27.44
CA CYS A 458 1.76 10.97 -27.51
C CYS A 458 2.39 10.78 -26.12
N PHE A 459 3.50 10.05 -26.09
CA PHE A 459 4.27 9.78 -24.88
C PHE A 459 5.73 10.12 -25.11
N VAL A 460 6.31 10.94 -24.24
CA VAL A 460 7.75 11.22 -24.27
C VAL A 460 8.50 9.98 -23.74
N GLY A 461 9.53 9.54 -24.46
CA GLY A 461 10.32 8.36 -24.15
C GLY A 461 11.82 8.63 -24.25
N ASP A 462 12.62 7.58 -24.04
CA ASP A 462 14.09 7.61 -24.03
C ASP A 462 14.71 8.63 -23.05
N LEU A 463 14.72 8.25 -21.77
CA LEU A 463 15.35 9.04 -20.71
C LEU A 463 16.81 8.62 -20.45
N GLY A 464 17.45 7.93 -21.41
CA GLY A 464 18.80 7.38 -21.23
C GLY A 464 19.89 8.43 -21.05
N LEU A 465 19.65 9.66 -21.53
CA LEU A 465 20.54 10.80 -21.39
C LEU A 465 20.04 11.83 -20.36
N SER A 466 18.87 11.59 -19.76
CA SER A 466 18.27 12.51 -18.80
C SER A 466 19.06 12.58 -17.50
N ARG A 467 19.15 13.79 -16.93
CA ARG A 467 19.88 14.04 -15.68
C ARG A 467 19.16 15.05 -14.78
N PRO A 468 19.42 15.03 -13.47
CA PRO A 468 19.01 16.11 -12.58
C PRO A 468 19.56 17.46 -13.06
N ALA A 469 18.76 18.51 -13.00
CA ALA A 469 19.16 19.85 -13.44
C ALA A 469 20.28 20.46 -12.58
N ASN A 470 20.51 19.93 -11.38
CA ASN A 470 21.56 20.34 -10.45
C ASN A 470 22.79 19.41 -10.47
N ASP A 471 22.89 18.52 -11.46
CA ASP A 471 24.04 17.65 -11.63
C ASP A 471 25.23 18.47 -12.15
N ASN A 472 26.22 18.70 -11.27
CA ASN A 472 27.46 19.42 -11.58
C ASN A 472 28.55 18.50 -12.16
N SER A 473 28.22 17.28 -12.60
CA SER A 473 29.20 16.39 -13.23
C SER A 473 29.79 17.04 -14.49
N SER A 474 31.12 16.98 -14.62
CA SER A 474 31.92 17.66 -15.65
C SER A 474 31.82 17.00 -17.04
N ASP A 475 30.65 16.49 -17.40
CA ASP A 475 30.43 15.76 -18.64
C ASP A 475 30.10 16.75 -19.76
N ASN A 476 31.16 17.29 -20.39
CA ASN A 476 31.07 18.28 -21.46
C ASN A 476 30.67 17.69 -22.82
N GLU A 477 30.25 16.43 -22.85
CA GLU A 477 29.76 15.80 -24.08
C GLU A 477 28.41 16.41 -24.50
N ILE A 478 28.38 16.93 -25.73
CA ILE A 478 27.17 17.43 -26.37
C ILE A 478 26.43 16.23 -26.94
N TYR A 479 25.26 15.92 -26.37
CA TYR A 479 24.39 14.86 -26.85
C TYR A 479 23.17 15.44 -27.57
N GLY A 480 22.56 14.59 -28.39
CA GLY A 480 21.29 14.83 -29.05
C GLY A 480 21.40 15.15 -30.54
N VAL A 481 20.24 15.30 -31.17
CA VAL A 481 20.14 15.56 -32.60
C VAL A 481 20.39 17.05 -32.86
N ILE A 482 21.53 17.42 -33.46
CA ILE A 482 22.02 18.81 -33.61
C ILE A 482 20.92 19.86 -33.89
N PRO A 483 20.00 19.67 -34.87
CA PRO A 483 18.90 20.61 -35.12
C PRO A 483 17.95 20.89 -33.94
N TYR A 484 17.91 20.02 -32.94
CA TYR A 484 17.07 20.12 -31.74
C TYR A 484 17.84 20.68 -30.52
N ILE A 485 19.15 20.91 -30.63
CA ILE A 485 19.98 21.38 -29.52
C ILE A 485 19.91 22.91 -29.43
N ALA A 486 19.65 23.41 -28.23
CA ALA A 486 19.59 24.84 -27.97
C ALA A 486 20.99 25.48 -28.10
N PRO A 487 21.11 26.70 -28.68
CA PRO A 487 22.40 27.31 -29.02
C PRO A 487 23.30 27.58 -27.81
N GLU A 488 22.74 27.77 -26.61
CA GLU A 488 23.48 27.96 -25.36
C GLU A 488 24.31 26.73 -24.96
N ILE A 489 23.90 25.52 -25.34
CA ILE A 489 24.64 24.28 -25.03
C ILE A 489 26.00 24.26 -25.74
N PHE A 490 26.10 24.88 -26.91
CA PHE A 490 27.37 25.00 -27.64
C PHE A 490 28.28 26.10 -27.07
N LYS A 491 27.76 26.98 -26.21
CA LYS A 491 28.48 28.14 -25.67
C LYS A 491 29.08 27.91 -24.29
N GLY A 492 28.70 26.82 -23.61
CA GLY A 492 29.12 26.49 -22.25
C GLY A 492 28.12 26.97 -21.22
#